data_AF-A0A9E6RBM4-F1
#
_entry.id   AF-A0A9E6RBM4-F1
#
_cell.length_a   1.000
_cell.length_b   1.000
_cell.length_c   1.000
_cell.angle_alpha   90.00
_cell.angle_beta   90.00
_cell.angle_gamma   90.00
#
_symmetry.space_group_name_H-M   'P 1'
#
loop_
_entity.id
_entity.type
_entity.pdbx_description
1 polymer ?
#
loop_
_entity_poly.entity_id
_entity_poly.type
_entity_poly.pdbx_seq_one_letter_code
_entity_poly.pdbx_strand_id
1 'polypeptide(L)'
;MRRGGRDGFILVSVLVSLIVLGGLAAAVAYLTRTAVVGAASAREALVIDALMQSGLELAGYELFSLRRPAELVNGQRIRLNDGVVTLFAASEAGKIDLNGAPPELLAALWTAIGAPGMRPETFAAR
;
A
#
# COMPACT_ATOMS: atom_id res chain seq x y z
N MET A 1 -0.63 49.12 -55.47
CA MET A 1 -1.12 49.09 -54.08
C MET A 1 -0.41 47.98 -53.32
N ARG A 2 0.63 48.30 -52.52
CA ARG A 2 1.32 47.33 -51.64
C ARG A 2 0.77 47.48 -50.22
N ARG A 3 -0.35 46.78 -49.93
CA ARG A 3 -0.77 46.43 -48.56
C ARG A 3 -0.25 45.02 -48.34
N GLY A 4 0.79 44.85 -47.50
CA GLY A 4 1.40 43.54 -47.29
C GLY A 4 2.37 43.45 -46.12
N GLY A 5 2.99 44.57 -45.70
CA GLY A 5 3.92 44.58 -44.56
C GLY A 5 3.26 44.72 -43.18
N ARG A 6 2.15 45.47 -43.06
CA ARG A 6 1.47 45.72 -41.78
C ARG A 6 0.62 44.54 -41.31
N ASP A 7 -0.05 43.86 -42.24
CA ASP A 7 -0.89 42.69 -41.92
C ASP A 7 -0.03 41.50 -41.45
N GLY A 8 1.18 41.34 -42.01
CA GLY A 8 2.13 40.32 -41.56
C GLY A 8 2.67 40.56 -40.14
N PHE A 9 2.93 41.81 -39.75
CA PHE A 9 3.44 42.14 -38.41
C PHE A 9 2.41 41.93 -37.30
N ILE A 10 1.14 42.27 -37.56
CA ILE A 10 0.03 42.03 -36.63
C ILE A 10 -0.13 40.52 -36.40
N LEU A 11 -0.08 39.72 -37.48
CA LEU A 11 -0.16 38.27 -37.38
C LEU A 11 0.94 37.69 -36.49
N VAL A 12 2.19 38.12 -36.68
CA VAL A 12 3.32 37.68 -35.84
C VAL A 12 3.09 38.03 -34.37
N SER A 13 2.64 39.25 -34.08
CA SER A 13 2.38 39.70 -32.70
C SER A 13 1.27 38.88 -32.03
N VAL A 14 0.19 38.60 -32.76
CA VAL A 14 -0.91 37.76 -32.27
C VAL A 14 -0.45 36.32 -32.05
N LEU A 15 0.32 35.74 -32.99
CA LEU A 15 0.85 34.39 -32.85
C LEU A 15 1.75 34.27 -31.63
N VAL A 16 2.67 35.21 -31.41
CA VAL A 16 3.53 35.22 -30.21
C VAL A 16 2.69 35.35 -28.95
N SER A 17 1.68 36.21 -28.94
CA SER A 17 0.76 36.35 -27.79
C SER A 17 0.02 35.05 -27.50
N LEU A 18 -0.48 34.37 -28.53
CA LEU A 18 -1.15 33.07 -28.39
C LEU A 18 -0.19 31.98 -27.91
N ILE A 19 1.06 31.96 -28.38
CA ILE A 19 2.08 31.02 -27.91
C ILE A 19 2.36 31.24 -26.41
N VAL A 20 2.54 32.49 -25.98
CA VAL A 20 2.79 32.81 -24.56
C VAL A 20 1.59 32.42 -23.69
N LEU A 21 0.37 32.77 -24.11
CA LEU A 21 -0.85 32.43 -23.38
C LEU A 21 -1.09 30.91 -23.34
N GLY A 22 -0.88 30.22 -24.45
CA GLY A 22 -0.97 28.76 -24.54
C GLY A 22 0.06 28.08 -23.66
N GLY A 23 1.31 28.57 -23.64
CA GLY A 23 2.37 28.10 -22.75
C GLY A 23 2.01 28.28 -21.27
N LEU A 24 1.49 29.44 -20.89
CA LEU A 24 1.05 29.70 -19.52
C LEU A 24 -0.11 28.78 -19.11
N ALA A 25 -1.11 28.62 -19.98
CA ALA A 25 -2.23 27.71 -19.72
C ALA A 25 -1.76 26.26 -19.58
N ALA A 26 -0.85 25.80 -20.44
CA ALA A 26 -0.26 24.47 -20.36
C ALA A 26 0.53 24.27 -19.06
N ALA A 27 1.32 25.26 -18.64
CA ALA A 27 2.08 25.19 -17.40
C ALA A 27 1.16 25.10 -16.16
N VAL A 28 0.11 25.93 -16.10
CA VAL A 28 -0.88 25.88 -15.01
C VAL A 28 -1.63 24.55 -14.99
N ALA A 29 -2.04 24.05 -16.16
CA ALA A 29 -2.72 22.76 -16.27
C ALA A 29 -1.80 21.61 -15.82
N TYR A 30 -0.53 21.64 -16.19
CA TYR A 30 0.46 20.64 -15.79
C TYR A 30 0.70 20.63 -14.27
N LEU A 31 0.87 21.81 -13.66
CA LEU A 31 1.06 21.93 -12.21
C LEU A 31 -0.18 21.46 -11.44
N THR A 32 -1.36 21.87 -11.88
CA THR A 32 -2.63 21.46 -11.26
C THR A 32 -2.82 19.95 -11.34
N ARG A 33 -2.56 19.36 -12.52
CA ARG A 33 -2.64 17.90 -12.70
C ARG A 33 -1.68 17.17 -11.77
N THR A 34 -0.44 17.63 -11.66
CA THR A 34 0.57 17.03 -10.78
C THR A 34 0.15 17.11 -9.31
N ALA A 35 -0.36 18.26 -8.87
CA ALA A 35 -0.85 18.43 -7.50
C ALA A 35 -2.06 17.54 -7.19
N VAL A 36 -3.03 17.45 -8.10
CA VAL A 36 -4.23 16.62 -7.93
C VAL A 36 -3.89 15.13 -7.86
N VAL A 37 -3.04 14.65 -8.78
CA VAL A 37 -2.60 13.25 -8.78
C VAL A 37 -1.82 12.93 -7.51
N GLY A 38 -0.90 13.81 -7.10
CA GLY A 38 -0.14 13.64 -5.87
C GLY A 38 -1.04 13.59 -4.63
N ALA A 39 -2.01 14.49 -4.53
CA ALA A 39 -2.97 14.51 -3.43
C ALA A 39 -3.86 13.25 -3.41
N ALA A 40 -4.29 12.76 -4.58
CA ALA A 40 -5.06 11.52 -4.69
C ALA A 40 -4.26 10.31 -4.19
N SER A 41 -3.00 10.17 -4.59
CA SER A 41 -2.12 9.08 -4.12
C SER A 41 -1.84 9.16 -2.61
N ALA A 42 -1.62 10.36 -2.07
CA ALA A 42 -1.42 10.54 -0.63
C ALA A 42 -2.69 10.17 0.16
N ARG A 43 -3.88 10.55 -0.34
CA ARG A 43 -5.15 10.16 0.25
C ARG A 43 -5.33 8.64 0.25
N GLU A 44 -5.03 7.98 -0.86
CA GLU A 44 -5.14 6.53 -0.98
C GLU A 44 -4.26 5.81 0.05
N ALA A 45 -3.01 6.25 0.23
CA ALA A 45 -2.11 5.70 1.25
C ALA A 45 -2.69 5.87 2.67
N LEU A 46 -3.21 7.06 3.00
CA LEU A 46 -3.83 7.32 4.31
C LEU A 46 -5.09 6.48 4.54
N VAL A 47 -5.91 6.29 3.50
CA VAL A 47 -7.10 5.43 3.58
C VAL A 47 -6.70 3.98 3.83
N ILE A 48 -5.70 3.47 3.12
CA ILE A 48 -5.21 2.10 3.32
C ILE A 48 -4.71 1.92 4.76
N ASP A 49 -3.90 2.85 5.26
CA ASP A 49 -3.36 2.78 6.63
C ASP A 49 -4.47 2.82 7.69
N ALA A 50 -5.43 3.73 7.53
CA ALA A 50 -6.59 3.82 8.43
C ALA A 50 -7.47 2.57 8.40
N LEU A 51 -7.70 1.97 7.22
CA LEU A 51 -8.44 0.71 7.08
C LEU A 51 -7.70 -0.44 7.77
N MET A 52 -6.38 -0.54 7.59
CA MET A 52 -5.56 -1.58 8.24
C MET A 52 -5.60 -1.45 9.77
N GLN A 53 -5.39 -0.24 10.29
CA GLN A 53 -5.43 0.02 11.73
C GLN A 53 -6.80 -0.30 12.32
N SER A 54 -7.88 0.14 11.67
CA SER A 54 -9.25 -0.16 12.08
C SER A 54 -9.54 -1.66 12.08
N GLY A 55 -9.04 -2.38 11.07
CA GLY A 55 -9.14 -3.82 10.98
C GLY A 55 -8.43 -4.54 12.12
N LEU A 56 -7.21 -4.11 12.44
CA LEU A 56 -6.41 -4.67 13.53
C LEU A 56 -7.06 -4.42 14.90
N GLU A 57 -7.52 -3.19 15.15
CA GLU A 57 -8.21 -2.84 16.40
C GLU A 57 -9.49 -3.66 16.57
N LEU A 58 -10.27 -3.83 15.50
CA LEU A 58 -11.48 -4.64 15.53
C LEU A 58 -11.17 -6.12 15.75
N ALA A 59 -10.17 -6.67 15.06
CA ALA A 59 -9.72 -8.05 15.27
C ALA A 59 -9.28 -8.27 16.73
N GLY A 60 -8.50 -7.33 17.30
CA GLY A 60 -8.07 -7.38 18.69
C GLY A 60 -9.26 -7.30 19.65
N TYR A 61 -10.22 -6.42 19.39
CA TYR A 61 -11.43 -6.31 20.19
C TYR A 61 -12.26 -7.61 20.16
N GLU A 62 -12.48 -8.19 18.98
CA GLU A 62 -13.21 -9.46 18.85
C GLU A 62 -12.49 -10.62 19.55
N LEU A 63 -11.18 -10.77 19.33
CA LEU A 63 -10.40 -11.88 19.88
C LEU A 63 -10.18 -11.77 21.39
N PHE A 64 -9.89 -10.58 21.92
CA PHE A 64 -9.46 -10.43 23.32
C PHE A 64 -10.56 -9.87 24.23
N SER A 65 -11.33 -8.89 23.77
CA SER A 65 -12.40 -8.30 24.60
C SER A 65 -13.67 -9.15 24.55
N LEU A 66 -14.10 -9.55 23.36
CA LEU A 66 -15.27 -10.42 23.20
C LEU A 66 -14.93 -11.91 23.35
N ARG A 67 -13.64 -12.27 23.40
CA ARG A 67 -13.15 -13.65 23.48
C ARG A 67 -13.75 -14.54 22.40
N ARG A 68 -13.93 -14.00 21.19
CA ARG A 68 -14.40 -14.79 20.06
C ARG A 68 -13.32 -15.80 19.65
N PRO A 69 -13.69 -17.04 19.36
CA PRO A 69 -12.76 -18.03 18.83
C PRO A 69 -12.22 -17.54 17.47
N ALA A 70 -10.92 -17.77 17.22
CA ALA A 70 -10.21 -17.26 16.05
C ALA A 70 -10.83 -17.75 14.74
N GLU A 71 -11.41 -18.95 14.75
CA GLU A 71 -12.10 -19.56 13.61
C GLU A 71 -13.30 -18.74 13.13
N LEU A 72 -13.97 -17.99 14.04
CA LEU A 72 -15.11 -17.14 13.69
C LEU A 72 -14.68 -15.75 13.20
N VAL A 73 -13.52 -15.26 13.63
CA VAL A 73 -12.94 -14.00 13.17
C VAL A 73 -12.26 -14.19 11.81
N ASN A 74 -11.73 -15.39 11.56
CA ASN A 74 -11.04 -15.72 10.32
C ASN A 74 -11.97 -15.66 9.09
N GLY A 75 -11.55 -14.91 8.07
CA GLY A 75 -12.31 -14.69 6.84
C GLY A 75 -13.44 -13.66 6.95
N GLN A 76 -13.60 -13.01 8.12
CA GLN A 76 -14.64 -11.99 8.31
C GLN A 76 -14.38 -10.79 7.41
N ARG A 77 -15.40 -10.31 6.72
CA ARG A 77 -15.34 -9.09 5.90
C ARG A 77 -16.11 -7.96 6.57
N ILE A 78 -15.42 -6.89 6.89
CA ILE A 78 -16.00 -5.69 7.49
C ILE A 78 -16.03 -4.57 6.45
N ARG A 79 -17.22 -4.04 6.21
CA ARG A 79 -17.39 -2.84 5.39
C ARG A 79 -17.17 -1.61 6.26
N LEU A 80 -16.23 -0.78 5.85
CA LEU A 80 -15.99 0.56 6.37
C LEU A 80 -16.36 1.59 5.29
N ASN A 81 -16.35 2.87 5.64
CA ASN A 81 -16.78 3.95 4.74
C ASN A 81 -15.98 3.97 3.43
N ASP A 82 -14.65 3.85 3.52
CA ASP A 82 -13.73 3.96 2.38
C ASP A 82 -13.22 2.60 1.88
N GLY A 83 -13.78 1.47 2.32
CA GLY A 83 -13.31 0.16 1.84
C GLY A 83 -13.88 -1.06 2.57
N VAL A 84 -13.33 -2.22 2.23
CA VAL A 84 -13.62 -3.49 2.91
C VAL A 84 -12.32 -4.06 3.45
N VAL A 85 -12.33 -4.42 4.72
CA VAL A 85 -11.23 -5.14 5.35
C VAL A 85 -11.63 -6.60 5.49
N THR A 86 -10.73 -7.52 5.13
CA THR A 86 -10.91 -8.96 5.38
C THR A 86 -9.93 -9.37 6.46
N LEU A 87 -10.45 -9.91 7.55
CA LEU A 87 -9.65 -10.38 8.68
C LEU A 87 -9.22 -11.82 8.46
N PHE A 88 -7.99 -12.13 8.81
CA PHE A 88 -7.48 -13.50 8.91
C PHE A 88 -6.86 -13.67 10.28
N ALA A 89 -7.32 -14.69 11.01
CA ALA A 89 -6.87 -14.97 12.37
C ALA A 89 -6.66 -16.47 12.51
N ALA A 90 -5.52 -16.85 13.07
CA ALA A 90 -5.19 -18.23 13.38
C ALA A 90 -4.45 -18.28 14.72
N SER A 91 -4.61 -19.37 15.44
CA SER A 91 -3.84 -19.61 16.66
C SER A 91 -2.42 -20.06 16.31
N GLU A 92 -1.43 -19.38 16.87
CA GLU A 92 -0.01 -19.76 16.79
C GLU A 92 0.41 -20.64 17.97
N ALA A 93 -0.44 -20.81 18.99
CA ALA A 93 -0.09 -21.52 20.23
C ALA A 93 0.24 -23.01 20.04
N GLY A 94 -0.17 -23.60 18.91
CA GLY A 94 0.16 -24.98 18.54
C GLY A 94 1.46 -25.13 17.75
N LYS A 95 2.13 -24.02 17.39
CA LYS A 95 3.39 -24.06 16.63
C LYS A 95 4.59 -24.06 17.58
N ILE A 96 5.71 -24.59 17.08
CA ILE A 96 6.98 -24.56 17.80
C ILE A 96 7.51 -23.13 17.79
N ASP A 97 7.75 -22.56 18.98
CA ASP A 97 8.40 -21.26 19.13
C ASP A 97 9.88 -21.40 18.76
N LEU A 98 10.26 -20.83 17.63
CA LEU A 98 11.64 -20.89 17.13
C LEU A 98 12.63 -20.10 18.00
N ASN A 99 12.14 -19.11 18.76
CA ASN A 99 13.01 -18.27 19.59
C ASN A 99 13.23 -18.85 21.01
N GLY A 100 12.32 -19.70 21.47
CA GLY A 100 12.32 -20.29 22.82
C GLY A 100 12.55 -21.80 22.87
N ALA A 101 12.51 -22.49 21.72
CA ALA A 101 12.69 -23.94 21.66
C ALA A 101 14.14 -24.35 21.97
N PRO A 102 14.36 -25.47 22.69
CA PRO A 102 15.68 -26.01 22.89
C PRO A 102 16.27 -26.51 21.56
N PRO A 103 17.61 -26.45 21.35
CA PRO A 103 18.26 -26.85 20.10
C PRO A 103 17.89 -28.27 19.65
N GLU A 104 17.68 -29.18 20.59
CA GLU A 104 17.30 -30.57 20.29
C GLU A 104 15.92 -30.64 19.62
N LEU A 105 14.97 -29.79 20.05
CA LEU A 105 13.64 -29.72 19.44
C LEU A 105 13.72 -29.11 18.03
N LEU A 106 14.55 -28.09 17.82
CA LEU A 106 14.75 -27.47 16.52
C LEU A 106 15.42 -28.44 15.52
N ALA A 107 16.41 -29.21 15.97
CA ALA A 107 17.03 -30.26 15.17
C ALA A 107 16.05 -31.39 14.83
N ALA A 108 15.23 -31.82 15.80
CA ALA A 108 14.19 -32.82 15.57
C ALA A 108 13.13 -32.31 14.59
N LEU A 109 12.71 -31.04 14.70
CA LEU A 109 11.79 -30.39 13.76
C LEU A 109 12.37 -30.40 12.34
N TRP A 110 13.63 -29.97 12.17
CA TRP A 110 14.32 -29.94 10.88
C TRP A 110 14.36 -31.31 10.21
N THR A 111 14.59 -32.35 11.02
CA THR A 111 14.56 -33.75 10.58
C THR A 111 13.14 -34.18 10.19
N ALA A 112 12.14 -33.86 11.01
CA ALA A 112 10.75 -34.26 10.80
C ALA A 112 10.12 -33.66 9.53
N ILE A 113 10.50 -32.43 9.16
CA ILE A 113 10.03 -31.79 7.93
C ILE A 113 10.80 -32.24 6.68
N GLY A 114 11.84 -33.07 6.84
CA GLY A 114 12.67 -33.55 5.73
C GLY A 114 13.42 -32.44 4.99
N ALA A 115 13.80 -31.37 5.70
CA ALA A 115 14.41 -30.20 5.07
C ALA A 115 15.80 -30.53 4.50
N PRO A 116 16.05 -30.29 3.20
CA PRO A 116 17.34 -30.54 2.58
C PRO A 116 18.35 -29.40 2.82
N GLY A 117 19.63 -29.66 2.57
CA GLY A 117 20.66 -28.62 2.39
C GLY A 117 21.39 -28.16 3.66
N MET A 118 21.00 -28.61 4.85
CA MET A 118 21.71 -28.31 6.11
C MET A 118 21.52 -29.45 7.11
N ARG A 119 22.56 -29.69 7.93
CA ARG A 119 22.46 -30.64 9.04
C ARG A 119 21.55 -30.08 10.15
N PRO A 120 20.68 -30.90 10.77
CA PRO A 120 19.76 -30.44 11.82
C PRO A 120 20.44 -29.64 12.95
N GLU A 121 21.65 -30.03 13.36
CA GLU A 121 22.39 -29.36 14.44
C GLU A 121 22.87 -27.97 14.02
N THR A 122 23.11 -27.78 12.71
CA THR A 122 23.53 -26.48 12.16
C THR A 122 22.35 -25.51 12.06
N PHE A 123 21.14 -26.03 11.83
CA PHE A 123 19.92 -25.25 11.91
C PHE A 123 19.62 -24.84 13.36
N ALA A 124 19.71 -25.79 14.29
CA ALA A 124 19.42 -25.58 15.71
C ALA A 124 20.41 -24.65 16.45
N ALA A 125 21.60 -24.42 15.90
CA ALA A 125 22.62 -23.57 16.50
C ALA A 125 22.53 -22.09 16.06
N ARG A 126 21.51 -21.71 15.28
CA ARG A 126 21.25 -20.33 14.85
C ARG A 126 20.23 -19.66 15.75
#